data_AF-A0A377K3C0-F1
#
_entry.id   AF-A0A377K3C0-F1
#
_cell.length_a   1.000
_cell.length_b   1.000
_cell.length_c   1.000
_cell.angle_alpha   90.00
_cell.angle_beta   90.00
_cell.angle_gamma   90.00
#
_symmetry.space_group_name_H-M   'P 1'
#
loop_
_entity.id
_entity.type
_entity.pdbx_description
1 polymer ?
#
loop_
_entity_poly.entity_id
_entity_poly.type
_entity_poly.pdbx_seq_one_letter_code
_entity_poly.pdbx_strand_id
1 'polypeptide(L)'
;MSTGNVQQTIDAADYQVQGHYQTPVIQHCHMESVTSLAWMEDDSRITIVSSTQIPHIVRRVVGQALDIPWSCVRVIKPFIGGGFW
;
A
#
# COMPACT_ATOMS: atom_id res chain seq x y z
N MET A 1 7.71 20.48 20.94
CA MET A 1 8.15 20.64 22.34
C MET A 1 8.76 19.32 22.77
N SER A 2 10.06 19.28 23.10
CA SER A 2 10.65 18.08 23.70
C SER A 2 10.38 18.11 25.20
N THR A 3 9.51 17.23 25.68
CA THR A 3 9.17 17.11 27.09
C THR A 3 10.20 16.23 27.82
N GLY A 4 10.90 16.82 28.81
CA GLY A 4 11.71 16.09 29.80
C GLY A 4 13.16 15.77 29.40
N ASN A 5 13.95 15.33 30.39
CA ASN A 5 15.29 14.78 30.19
C ASN A 5 15.23 13.24 30.28
N VAL A 6 15.20 12.60 29.11
CA VAL A 6 15.08 11.14 28.98
C VAL A 6 16.29 10.44 29.60
N GLN A 7 17.50 10.95 29.39
CA GLN A 7 18.72 10.33 29.91
C GLN A 7 18.74 10.32 31.43
N GLN A 8 18.42 11.46 32.05
CA GLN A 8 18.38 11.57 33.50
C GLN A 8 17.36 10.60 34.13
N THR A 9 16.23 10.38 33.46
CA THR A 9 15.20 9.44 33.93
C THR A 9 15.64 7.99 33.78
N ILE A 10 16.34 7.64 32.69
CA ILE A 10 16.91 6.31 32.48
C ILE A 10 17.99 6.03 33.53
N ASP A 11 18.88 7.00 33.80
CA ASP A 11 19.97 6.85 34.76
C ASP A 11 19.45 6.67 36.20
N ALA A 12 18.32 7.29 36.53
CA ALA A 12 17.67 7.19 37.83
C ALA A 12 16.78 5.95 38.02
N ALA A 13 16.61 5.11 36.99
CA ALA A 13 15.72 3.95 37.05
C ALA A 13 16.31 2.82 37.90
N ASP A 14 15.47 2.19 38.73
CA ASP A 14 15.87 1.04 39.57
C ASP A 14 16.37 -0.15 38.73
N TYR A 15 15.89 -0.27 37.49
CA TYR A 15 16.31 -1.30 36.53
C TYR A 15 16.45 -0.71 35.14
N GLN A 16 17.54 -1.09 34.45
CA GLN A 16 17.79 -0.77 33.06
C GLN A 16 17.94 -2.06 32.27
N VAL A 17 17.14 -2.22 31.21
CA VAL A 17 17.17 -3.40 30.35
C VAL A 17 17.49 -2.95 28.93
N GLN A 18 18.52 -3.57 28.34
CA GLN A 18 18.92 -3.34 26.96
C GLN A 18 18.91 -4.67 26.20
N GLY A 19 18.46 -4.62 24.94
CA GLY A 19 18.44 -5.78 24.07
C GLY A 19 18.58 -5.37 22.61
N HIS A 20 19.10 -6.29 21.81
CA HIS A 20 19.07 -6.20 20.35
C HIS A 20 17.96 -7.09 19.82
N TYR A 21 17.11 -6.53 18.97
CA TYR A 21 15.97 -7.23 18.39
C TYR A 21 16.03 -7.10 16.87
N GLN A 22 15.69 -8.19 16.19
CA GLN A 22 15.57 -8.25 14.73
C GLN A 22 14.29 -8.99 14.37
N THR A 23 13.64 -8.52 13.31
CA THR A 23 12.44 -9.15 12.75
C THR A 23 12.75 -9.65 11.34
N PRO A 24 12.24 -10.83 10.94
CA PRO A 24 12.43 -11.32 9.58
C PRO A 24 11.62 -10.52 8.56
N VAL A 25 11.97 -10.65 7.28
CA VAL A 25 11.14 -10.17 6.16
C VAL A 25 9.99 -11.15 5.96
N ILE A 26 8.76 -10.64 5.88
CA ILE A 26 7.54 -11.43 5.70
C ILE A 26 6.85 -11.01 4.40
N GLN A 27 6.27 -11.97 3.69
CA GLN A 27 5.47 -11.75 2.49
C GLN A 27 3.99 -12.00 2.78
N HIS A 28 3.12 -11.20 2.16
CA HIS A 28 1.67 -11.20 2.39
C HIS A 28 0.90 -12.44 1.90
N CYS A 29 1.51 -13.34 1.12
CA CYS A 29 0.96 -14.65 0.73
C CYS A 29 -0.58 -14.75 0.50
N HIS A 30 -1.18 -13.76 -0.17
CA HIS A 30 -2.61 -13.74 -0.44
C HIS A 30 -3.01 -14.84 -1.45
N MET A 31 -4.17 -15.47 -1.25
CA MET A 31 -4.58 -16.66 -2.01
C MET A 31 -4.82 -16.37 -3.50
N GLU A 32 -5.38 -15.20 -3.83
CA GLU A 32 -5.48 -14.71 -5.20
C GLU A 32 -4.18 -14.00 -5.58
N SER A 33 -3.56 -14.30 -6.72
CA SER A 33 -2.37 -13.60 -7.18
C SER A 33 -2.66 -12.15 -7.60
N VAL A 34 -1.61 -11.33 -7.72
CA VAL A 34 -1.75 -9.97 -8.26
C VAL A 34 -2.18 -10.09 -9.74
N THR A 35 -3.39 -9.63 -10.04
CA THR A 35 -3.99 -9.75 -11.37
C THR A 35 -4.73 -8.48 -11.80
N SER A 36 -4.77 -8.24 -13.11
CA SER A 36 -5.45 -7.11 -13.73
C SER A 36 -5.89 -7.45 -15.15
N LEU A 37 -7.11 -7.07 -15.50
CA LEU A 37 -7.67 -7.14 -16.84
C LEU A 37 -8.00 -5.71 -17.29
N ALA A 38 -7.50 -5.31 -18.44
CA ALA A 38 -7.76 -3.99 -19.01
C ALA A 38 -8.23 -4.09 -20.45
N TRP A 39 -9.16 -3.22 -20.84
CA TRP A 39 -9.62 -3.07 -22.22
C TRP A 39 -9.99 -1.61 -22.51
N MET A 40 -9.98 -1.25 -23.79
CA MET A 40 -10.53 0.00 -24.29
C MET A 40 -12.05 -0.14 -24.40
N GLU A 41 -12.82 0.73 -23.76
CA GLU A 41 -14.28 0.82 -24.00
C GLU A 41 -14.58 1.54 -25.33
N ASP A 42 -13.78 2.56 -25.64
CA ASP A 42 -13.73 3.33 -26.88
C ASP A 42 -12.29 3.84 -27.09
N ASP A 43 -12.04 4.66 -28.12
CA ASP A 43 -10.70 5.19 -28.44
C ASP A 43 -10.08 6.07 -27.34
N SER A 44 -10.86 6.50 -26.35
CA SER A 44 -10.49 7.49 -25.34
C SER A 44 -10.60 7.01 -23.91
N ARG A 45 -11.18 5.82 -23.66
CA ARG A 45 -11.51 5.33 -22.32
C ARG A 45 -11.00 3.91 -22.08
N ILE A 46 -10.28 3.75 -20.97
CA ILE A 46 -9.77 2.47 -20.49
C ILE A 46 -10.57 2.03 -19.27
N THR A 47 -11.04 0.79 -19.27
CA THR A 47 -11.58 0.13 -18.09
C THR A 47 -10.63 -0.96 -17.61
N ILE A 48 -10.38 -0.97 -16.30
CA ILE A 48 -9.46 -1.87 -15.63
C ILE A 48 -10.20 -2.57 -14.49
N VAL A 49 -10.25 -3.89 -14.51
CA VAL A 49 -10.66 -4.72 -13.36
C VAL A 49 -9.38 -5.24 -12.72
N SER A 50 -9.11 -4.86 -11.47
CA SER A 50 -7.85 -5.20 -10.81
C SER A 50 -8.06 -5.68 -9.38
N SER A 51 -7.27 -6.69 -8.98
CA SER A 51 -7.16 -7.09 -7.58
C SER A 51 -6.32 -6.05 -6.83
N THR A 52 -6.98 -5.09 -6.19
CA THR A 52 -6.33 -3.95 -5.51
C THR A 52 -7.12 -3.46 -4.30
N GLN A 53 -6.43 -2.85 -3.33
CA GLN A 53 -7.05 -2.13 -2.21
C GLN A 53 -7.07 -0.61 -2.42
N ILE A 54 -6.47 -0.11 -3.50
CA ILE A 54 -6.24 1.32 -3.74
C ILE A 54 -6.65 1.75 -5.16
N PRO A 55 -7.92 1.54 -5.58
CA PRO A 55 -8.36 1.76 -6.97
C PRO A 55 -8.13 3.20 -7.48
N HIS A 56 -8.19 4.21 -6.61
CA HIS A 56 -7.92 5.60 -6.99
C HIS A 56 -6.43 5.88 -7.27
N ILE A 57 -5.52 5.18 -6.58
CA ILE A 57 -4.09 5.29 -6.86
C ILE A 57 -3.78 4.60 -8.19
N VAL A 58 -4.37 3.43 -8.44
CA VAL A 58 -4.26 2.75 -9.75
C VAL A 58 -4.72 3.69 -10.87
N ARG A 59 -5.90 4.32 -10.71
CA ARG A 59 -6.42 5.29 -11.70
C ARG A 59 -5.44 6.42 -11.98
N ARG A 60 -4.86 7.01 -10.92
CA ARG A 60 -3.87 8.09 -11.04
C ARG A 60 -2.61 7.63 -11.76
N VAL A 61 -2.04 6.50 -11.35
CA VAL A 61 -0.78 5.98 -11.89
C VAL A 61 -0.93 5.61 -13.36
N VAL A 62 -2.05 5.00 -13.75
CA VAL A 62 -2.32 4.70 -15.17
C VAL A 62 -2.46 5.97 -15.99
N GLY A 63 -3.23 6.96 -15.51
CA GLY A 63 -3.35 8.25 -16.20
C GLY A 63 -2.00 8.96 -16.37
N GLN A 64 -1.14 8.91 -15.36
CA GLN A 64 0.22 9.46 -15.42
C GLN A 64 1.14 8.69 -16.38
N ALA A 65 1.08 7.36 -16.37
CA ALA A 65 1.95 6.53 -17.20
C ALA A 65 1.61 6.60 -18.69
N LEU A 66 0.33 6.80 -19.01
CA LEU A 66 -0.17 6.89 -20.39
C LEU A 66 -0.36 8.33 -20.88
N ASP A 67 -0.08 9.33 -20.03
CA ASP A 67 -0.30 10.74 -20.31
C ASP A 67 -1.74 11.09 -20.76
N ILE A 68 -2.72 10.53 -20.05
CA ILE A 68 -4.15 10.76 -20.30
C ILE A 68 -4.87 11.33 -19.08
N PRO A 69 -5.97 12.10 -19.26
CA PRO A 69 -6.78 12.57 -18.16
C PRO A 69 -7.31 11.42 -17.29
N TRP A 70 -7.33 11.58 -15.97
CA TRP A 70 -7.83 10.54 -15.06
C TRP A 70 -9.32 10.20 -15.29
N SER A 71 -10.08 11.11 -15.91
CA SER A 71 -11.47 10.89 -16.32
C SER A 71 -11.61 9.83 -17.42
N CYS A 72 -10.54 9.52 -18.14
CA CYS A 72 -10.46 8.48 -19.17
C CYS A 72 -10.17 7.09 -18.59
N VAL A 73 -9.83 6.98 -17.30
CA VAL A 73 -9.47 5.72 -16.65
C VAL A 73 -10.53 5.33 -15.63
N ARG A 74 -11.18 4.19 -15.86
CA ARG A 74 -12.11 3.56 -14.91
C ARG A 74 -11.45 2.35 -14.27
N VAL A 75 -11.41 2.31 -12.94
CA VAL A 75 -10.89 1.15 -12.18
C VAL A 75 -12.04 0.52 -11.41
N ILE A 76 -12.27 -0.77 -11.64
CA ILE A 76 -13.27 -1.60 -10.98
C ILE A 76 -12.53 -2.51 -10.01
N LYS A 77 -12.95 -2.46 -8.74
CA LYS A 77 -12.42 -3.31 -7.67
C LYS A 77 -13.45 -4.39 -7.31
N PRO A 78 -13.29 -5.64 -7.75
CA PRO A 78 -14.17 -6.74 -7.36
C PRO A 78 -13.91 -7.17 -5.90
N PHE A 79 -14.62 -8.19 -5.43
CA PHE A 79 -14.13 -8.96 -4.27
C PHE A 79 -12.79 -9.61 -4.64
N ILE A 80 -11.82 -9.55 -3.72
CA ILE A 80 -10.43 -9.98 -3.96
C ILE A 80 -10.02 -11.01 -2.92
N GLY A 81 -9.14 -11.95 -3.30
CA GLY A 81 -8.69 -13.08 -2.48
C GLY A 81 -7.58 -12.75 -1.48
N GLY A 82 -7.59 -11.53 -0.93
CA GLY A 82 -6.66 -11.06 0.09
C GLY A 82 -5.72 -9.94 -0.39
N GLY A 83 -4.96 -9.39 0.56
CA GLY A 83 -3.93 -8.37 0.30
C GLY A 83 -2.78 -8.45 1.30
N PHE A 84 -3.09 -8.82 2.55
CA PHE A 84 -2.15 -9.10 3.63
C PHE A 84 -2.62 -10.39 4.35
N TRP A 85 -1.93 -11.50 4.17
CA TRP A 85 -2.07 -12.76 4.94
C TRP A 85 -0.75 -13.11 5.62
#